data_AF-A0AAT9HGA3-F1
#
_entry.id   AF-A0AAT9HGA3-F1
#
_cell.length_a   1.000
_cell.length_b   1.000
_cell.length_c   1.000
_cell.angle_alpha   90.00
_cell.angle_beta   90.00
_cell.angle_gamma   90.00
#
_symmetry.space_group_name_H-M   'P 1'
#
loop_
_entity.id
_entity.type
_entity.pdbx_description
1 polymer ?
#
loop_
_entity_poly.entity_id
_entity_poly.type
_entity_poly.pdbx_seq_one_letter_code
_entity_poly.pdbx_strand_id
1 'polypeptide(L)'
;MLAHTGDRSGAACRALEVVQRAAARPATALTALHLAVRVADAPRAAVRAATLAAGAGSELMRLQADHVAALTRADGEALEDVSARLHTMGAVAPAAEAAAQAAEVYRKDGRRRASRLARAASARLLAESGCALVPWAVPGNTGSRTAPPLTSREREVAALAAGGLSNRDIAERLVVSVRTVENHLYRVYEKLGITARSGLGGALQGPARDALGRAA
;
A
#
# COMPACT_ATOMS: atom_id res chain seq x y z
N MET A 1 16.20 3.65 -3.77
CA MET A 1 14.98 4.37 -4.18
C MET A 1 14.40 3.76 -5.45
N LEU A 2 13.52 2.76 -5.33
CA LEU A 2 12.76 2.16 -6.45
C LEU A 2 11.29 1.91 -6.09
N ALA A 3 11.02 1.58 -4.83
CA ALA A 3 9.65 1.42 -4.35
C ALA A 3 8.83 2.74 -4.44
N HIS A 4 9.48 3.89 -4.35
CA HIS A 4 8.85 5.20 -4.56
C HIS A 4 8.47 5.47 -6.03
N THR A 5 9.12 4.82 -7.00
CA THR A 5 8.81 4.94 -8.43
C THR A 5 7.82 3.87 -8.93
N GLY A 6 7.32 3.01 -8.05
CA GLY A 6 6.35 1.95 -8.37
C GLY A 6 6.97 0.64 -8.85
N ASP A 7 8.29 0.58 -9.04
CA ASP A 7 9.02 -0.64 -9.42
C ASP A 7 9.30 -1.52 -8.18
N ARG A 8 8.25 -2.23 -7.74
CA ARG A 8 8.31 -3.13 -6.58
C ARG A 8 9.19 -4.35 -6.83
N SER A 9 9.12 -4.93 -8.03
CA SER A 9 9.93 -6.09 -8.42
C SER A 9 11.42 -5.76 -8.50
N GLY A 10 11.80 -4.61 -9.07
CA GLY A 10 13.18 -4.16 -9.10
C GLY A 10 13.69 -3.77 -7.71
N ALA A 11 12.85 -3.19 -6.85
CA ALA A 11 13.20 -2.91 -5.46
C ALA A 11 13.49 -4.20 -4.67
N ALA A 12 12.64 -5.23 -4.84
CA ALA A 12 12.84 -6.53 -4.24
C ALA A 12 14.08 -7.25 -4.80
N CYS A 13 14.31 -7.19 -6.11
CA CYS A 13 15.50 -7.76 -6.75
C CYS A 13 16.78 -7.14 -6.17
N ARG A 14 16.85 -5.81 -6.07
CA ARG A 14 18.00 -5.12 -5.44
C ARG A 14 18.17 -5.49 -3.97
N ALA A 15 17.08 -5.63 -3.21
CA ALA A 15 17.15 -6.06 -1.82
C ALA A 15 17.74 -7.49 -1.71
N LEU A 16 17.32 -8.41 -2.58
CA LEU A 16 17.85 -9.77 -2.65
C LEU A 16 19.32 -9.81 -3.12
N GLU A 17 19.73 -8.90 -4.02
CA GLU A 17 21.14 -8.75 -4.38
C GLU A 17 21.99 -8.30 -3.18
N VAL A 18 21.47 -7.39 -2.35
CA VAL A 18 22.14 -7.01 -1.08
C VAL A 18 22.26 -8.22 -0.16
N VAL A 19 21.23 -9.07 -0.08
CA VAL A 19 21.28 -10.33 0.71
C VAL A 19 22.37 -11.28 0.20
N GLN A 20 22.58 -11.36 -1.11
CA GLN A 20 23.64 -12.18 -1.71
C GLN A 20 25.04 -11.61 -1.46
N ARG A 21 25.18 -10.28 -1.50
CA ARG A 21 26.46 -9.57 -1.27
C ARG A 21 26.83 -9.42 0.21
N ALA A 22 25.87 -9.57 1.13
CA ALA A 22 26.06 -9.37 2.57
C ALA A 22 26.83 -10.51 3.27
N ALA A 23 27.84 -11.09 2.60
CA ALA A 23 28.51 -12.37 2.87
C ALA A 23 29.13 -12.61 4.27
N ALA A 24 28.88 -11.76 5.27
CA ALA A 24 29.18 -12.00 6.69
C ALA A 24 28.43 -11.07 7.67
N ARG A 25 27.40 -10.32 7.23
CA ARG A 25 26.72 -9.30 8.06
C ARG A 25 25.26 -9.67 8.29
N PRO A 26 24.94 -10.46 9.32
CA PRO A 26 23.60 -11.02 9.49
C PRO A 26 22.52 -9.94 9.71
N ALA A 27 22.84 -8.85 10.40
CA ALA A 27 21.92 -7.72 10.58
C ALA A 27 21.57 -7.02 9.26
N THR A 28 22.56 -6.82 8.37
CA THR A 28 22.34 -6.21 7.04
C THR A 28 21.51 -7.13 6.15
N ALA A 29 21.82 -8.42 6.12
CA ALA A 29 21.08 -9.40 5.35
C ALA A 29 19.62 -9.50 5.83
N LEU A 30 19.39 -9.49 7.15
CA LEU A 30 18.04 -9.54 7.72
C LEU A 30 17.24 -8.27 7.43
N THR A 31 17.86 -7.10 7.55
CA THR A 31 17.20 -5.82 7.18
C THR A 31 16.83 -5.80 5.70
N ALA A 32 17.70 -6.31 4.82
CA ALA A 32 17.40 -6.43 3.40
C ALA A 32 16.26 -7.41 3.11
N LEU A 33 16.20 -8.56 3.81
CA LEU A 33 15.07 -9.49 3.71
C LEU A 33 13.76 -8.87 4.21
N HIS A 34 13.80 -8.16 5.34
CA HIS A 34 12.66 -7.43 5.92
C HIS A 34 12.12 -6.36 4.96
N LEU A 35 13.00 -5.62 4.28
CA LEU A 35 12.60 -4.69 3.24
C LEU A 35 12.02 -5.41 2.01
N ALA A 36 12.60 -6.54 1.59
CA ALA A 36 12.15 -7.27 0.42
C ALA A 36 10.69 -7.76 0.56
N VAL A 37 10.35 -8.42 1.68
CA VAL A 37 8.99 -8.95 1.91
C VAL A 37 7.91 -7.88 2.06
N ARG A 38 8.30 -6.66 2.45
CA ARG A 38 7.38 -5.53 2.53
C ARG A 38 6.99 -5.04 1.13
N VAL A 39 7.88 -5.20 0.15
CA VAL A 39 7.71 -4.63 -1.19
C VAL A 39 7.20 -5.65 -2.21
N ALA A 40 7.58 -6.92 -2.09
CA ALA A 40 7.18 -7.98 -3.02
C ALA A 40 7.06 -9.35 -2.33
N ASP A 41 6.39 -10.28 -3.02
CA ASP A 41 6.35 -11.67 -2.58
C ASP A 41 7.75 -12.32 -2.66
N ALA A 42 8.20 -12.90 -1.55
CA ALA A 42 9.53 -13.46 -1.42
C ALA A 42 9.47 -14.75 -0.56
N PRO A 43 8.97 -15.87 -1.11
CA PRO A 43 8.63 -17.07 -0.33
C PRO A 43 9.82 -17.74 0.37
N ARG A 44 11.05 -17.50 -0.11
CA ARG A 44 12.28 -18.02 0.51
C ARG A 44 12.86 -17.11 1.61
N ALA A 45 12.29 -15.92 1.83
CA ALA A 45 12.80 -14.95 2.79
C ALA A 45 12.64 -15.43 4.24
N ALA A 46 11.52 -16.10 4.58
CA ALA A 46 11.25 -16.59 5.93
C ALA A 46 12.32 -17.56 6.45
N VAL A 47 12.65 -18.59 5.65
CA VAL A 47 13.66 -19.59 6.05
C VAL A 47 15.01 -18.91 6.30
N ARG A 48 15.43 -18.03 5.39
CA ARG A 48 16.72 -17.35 5.49
C ARG A 48 16.77 -16.33 6.65
N ALA A 49 15.67 -15.62 6.92
CA ALA A 49 15.56 -14.71 8.05
C ALA A 49 15.64 -15.45 9.39
N ALA A 50 14.96 -16.60 9.50
CA ALA A 50 15.03 -17.44 10.71
C ALA A 50 16.45 -17.94 10.99
N THR A 51 17.17 -18.41 9.97
CA THR A 51 18.58 -18.83 10.13
C THR A 51 19.47 -17.69 10.60
N LEU A 52 19.28 -16.48 10.05
CA LEU A 52 20.07 -15.30 10.44
C LEU A 52 19.77 -14.82 11.86
N ALA A 53 18.52 -14.95 12.32
CA ALA A 53 18.11 -14.56 13.66
C ALA A 53 18.50 -15.59 14.73
N ALA A 54 18.54 -16.89 14.40
CA ALA A 54 18.90 -17.95 15.35
C ALA A 54 20.33 -17.82 15.91
N GLY A 55 21.23 -17.18 15.17
CA GLY A 55 22.58 -16.86 15.62
C GLY A 55 22.74 -15.49 16.29
N ALA A 56 21.65 -14.72 16.46
CA ALA A 56 21.72 -13.33 16.90
C ALA A 56 21.12 -13.12 18.31
N GLY A 57 21.88 -12.46 19.19
CA GLY A 57 21.41 -12.07 20.53
C GLY A 57 20.40 -10.91 20.54
N SER A 58 20.19 -10.23 19.41
CA SER A 58 19.39 -9.00 19.32
C SER A 58 17.88 -9.26 19.22
N GLU A 59 17.11 -8.61 20.09
CA GLU A 59 15.64 -8.63 20.07
C GLU A 59 15.06 -8.03 18.78
N LEU A 60 15.66 -6.95 18.27
CA LEU A 60 15.27 -6.34 17.00
C LEU A 60 15.40 -7.32 15.83
N MET A 61 16.46 -8.14 15.82
CA MET A 61 16.65 -9.14 14.77
C MET A 61 15.62 -10.27 14.88
N ARG A 62 15.28 -10.73 16.09
CA ARG A 62 14.21 -11.71 16.27
C ARG A 62 12.87 -11.15 15.78
N LEU A 63 12.52 -9.93 16.17
CA LEU A 63 11.31 -9.26 15.74
C LEU A 63 11.24 -9.06 14.21
N GLN A 64 12.35 -8.71 13.57
CA GLN A 64 12.41 -8.62 12.10
C GLN A 64 12.19 -9.98 11.43
N ALA A 65 12.74 -11.06 11.98
CA ALA A 65 12.52 -12.40 11.46
C ALA A 65 11.07 -12.87 11.66
N ASP A 66 10.48 -12.59 12.82
CA ASP A 66 9.06 -12.85 13.10
C ASP A 66 8.17 -12.11 12.11
N HIS A 67 8.47 -10.83 11.84
CA HIS A 67 7.75 -10.02 10.86
C HIS A 67 7.86 -10.58 9.44
N VAL A 68 9.07 -10.99 9.03
CA VAL A 68 9.29 -11.65 7.73
C VAL A 68 8.48 -12.94 7.63
N ALA A 69 8.46 -13.75 8.69
CA ALA A 69 7.73 -15.00 8.72
C ALA A 69 6.21 -14.79 8.65
N ALA A 70 5.68 -13.82 9.40
CA ALA A 70 4.27 -13.47 9.42
C ALA A 70 3.80 -12.97 8.04
N LEU A 71 4.58 -12.11 7.37
CA LEU A 71 4.29 -11.66 6.01
C LEU A 71 4.32 -12.81 5.00
N THR A 72 5.32 -13.69 5.08
CA THR A 72 5.47 -14.81 4.15
C THR A 72 4.33 -15.82 4.26
N ARG A 73 3.82 -16.04 5.48
CA ARG A 73 2.71 -16.96 5.74
C ARG A 73 1.33 -16.33 5.57
N ALA A 74 1.27 -15.01 5.32
CA ALA A 74 0.05 -14.24 5.40
C ALA A 74 -0.70 -14.50 6.72
N ASP A 75 0.01 -14.38 7.85
CA ASP A 75 -0.54 -14.61 9.19
C ASP A 75 -0.90 -13.27 9.85
N GLY A 76 -2.20 -12.98 9.91
CA GLY A 76 -2.70 -11.71 10.44
C GLY A 76 -2.49 -11.58 11.96
N GLU A 77 -2.61 -12.67 12.71
CA GLU A 77 -2.47 -12.64 14.18
C GLU A 77 -1.01 -12.44 14.57
N ALA A 78 -0.08 -13.11 13.86
CA ALA A 78 1.34 -12.84 14.03
C ALA A 78 1.73 -11.40 13.66
N LEU A 79 1.08 -10.80 12.65
CA LEU A 79 1.31 -9.38 12.30
C LEU A 79 0.79 -8.41 13.37
N GLU A 80 -0.31 -8.74 14.05
CA GLU A 80 -0.78 -7.96 15.21
C GLU A 80 0.18 -8.05 16.40
N ASP A 81 0.74 -9.23 16.68
CA ASP A 81 1.78 -9.39 17.72
C ASP A 81 3.04 -8.56 17.39
N VAL A 82 3.52 -8.62 16.14
CA VAL A 82 4.63 -7.80 15.67
C VAL A 82 4.32 -6.31 15.85
N SER A 83 3.11 -5.87 15.50
CA SER A 83 2.67 -4.49 15.71
C SER A 83 2.73 -4.09 17.19
N ALA A 84 2.22 -4.93 18.09
CA ALA A 84 2.20 -4.66 19.52
C ALA A 84 3.62 -4.56 20.12
N ARG A 85 4.53 -5.44 19.69
CA ARG A 85 5.93 -5.43 20.13
C ARG A 85 6.68 -4.21 19.63
N LEU A 86 6.51 -3.84 18.36
CA LEU A 86 7.09 -2.61 17.79
C LEU A 86 6.61 -1.36 18.55
N HIS A 87 5.32 -1.30 18.87
CA HIS A 87 4.76 -0.19 19.64
C HIS A 87 5.35 -0.10 21.05
N THR A 88 5.47 -1.24 21.76
CA THR A 88 6.13 -1.31 23.07
C THR A 88 7.58 -0.83 23.04
N MET A 89 8.29 -1.06 21.93
CA MET A 89 9.66 -0.56 21.71
C MET A 89 9.72 0.92 21.30
N GLY A 90 8.59 1.64 21.22
CA GLY A 90 8.52 3.02 20.76
C GLY A 90 8.64 3.19 19.24
N ALA A 91 8.67 2.09 18.47
CA ALA A 91 8.71 2.11 17.01
C ALA A 91 7.29 2.25 16.44
N VAL A 92 6.64 3.39 16.71
CA VAL A 92 5.21 3.62 16.45
C VAL A 92 4.85 3.56 14.96
N ALA A 93 5.64 4.20 14.08
CA ALA A 93 5.36 4.15 12.63
C ALA A 93 5.51 2.73 12.03
N PRO A 94 6.58 1.96 12.35
CA PRO A 94 6.65 0.54 11.99
C PRO A 94 5.51 -0.31 12.56
N ALA A 95 5.06 -0.05 13.79
CA ALA A 95 3.90 -0.73 14.37
C ALA A 95 2.63 -0.47 13.54
N ALA A 96 2.39 0.78 13.16
CA ALA A 96 1.25 1.16 12.33
C ALA A 96 1.23 0.42 10.98
N GLU A 97 2.41 0.22 10.39
CA GLU A 97 2.57 -0.55 9.17
C GLU A 97 2.26 -2.04 9.37
N ALA A 98 2.77 -2.67 10.43
CA ALA A 98 2.45 -4.06 10.74
C ALA A 98 0.94 -4.28 10.94
N ALA A 99 0.25 -3.37 11.65
CA ALA A 99 -1.20 -3.39 11.78
C ALA A 99 -1.93 -3.24 10.43
N ALA A 100 -1.42 -2.40 9.53
CA ALA A 100 -1.99 -2.24 8.19
C ALA A 100 -1.81 -3.50 7.32
N GLN A 101 -0.69 -4.20 7.47
CA GLN A 101 -0.44 -5.49 6.82
C GLN A 101 -1.37 -6.58 7.37
N ALA A 102 -1.57 -6.65 8.69
CA ALA A 102 -2.55 -7.56 9.30
C ALA A 102 -3.96 -7.35 8.76
N ALA A 103 -4.37 -6.07 8.66
CA ALA A 103 -5.67 -5.71 8.12
C ALA A 103 -5.89 -6.21 6.68
N GLU A 104 -4.83 -6.20 5.86
CA GLU A 104 -4.85 -6.64 4.48
C GLU A 104 -4.94 -8.17 4.36
N VAL A 105 -4.20 -8.89 5.21
CA VAL A 105 -4.34 -10.36 5.35
C VAL A 105 -5.78 -10.72 5.71
N TYR A 106 -6.33 -10.14 6.79
CA TYR A 106 -7.70 -10.41 7.20
C TYR A 106 -8.75 -10.02 6.15
N ARG A 107 -8.47 -9.01 5.32
CA ARG A 107 -9.36 -8.64 4.21
C ARG A 107 -9.40 -9.75 3.16
N LYS A 108 -8.24 -10.29 2.77
CA LYS A 108 -8.13 -11.37 1.79
C LYS A 108 -8.79 -12.66 2.30
N ASP A 109 -8.70 -12.93 3.59
CA ASP A 109 -9.32 -14.10 4.23
C ASP A 109 -10.82 -13.92 4.54
N GLY A 110 -11.42 -12.77 4.20
CA GLY A 110 -12.83 -12.48 4.49
C GLY A 110 -13.15 -12.20 5.96
N ARG A 111 -12.15 -12.14 6.85
CA ARG A 111 -12.28 -11.83 8.29
C ARG A 111 -12.56 -10.33 8.54
N ARG A 112 -13.74 -9.86 8.10
CA ARG A 112 -14.13 -8.42 8.09
C ARG A 112 -14.01 -7.71 9.45
N ARG A 113 -14.31 -8.37 10.56
CA ARG A 113 -14.19 -7.77 11.90
C ARG A 113 -12.74 -7.53 12.26
N ALA A 114 -11.88 -8.56 12.15
CA ALA A 114 -10.45 -8.44 12.41
C ALA A 114 -9.79 -7.41 11.48
N SER A 115 -10.13 -7.43 10.19
CA SER A 115 -9.65 -6.43 9.21
C SER A 115 -10.00 -4.99 9.60
N ARG A 116 -11.19 -4.74 10.16
CA ARG A 116 -11.58 -3.40 10.63
C ARG A 116 -10.81 -2.97 11.89
N LEU A 117 -10.62 -3.88 12.85
CA LEU A 117 -9.88 -3.60 14.08
C LEU A 117 -8.41 -3.28 13.78
N ALA A 118 -7.75 -4.08 12.94
CA ALA A 118 -6.38 -3.85 12.52
C ALA A 118 -6.21 -2.52 11.75
N ARG A 119 -7.18 -2.15 10.89
CA ARG A 119 -7.18 -0.81 10.24
C ARG A 119 -7.29 0.33 11.26
N ALA A 120 -8.18 0.20 12.25
CA ALA A 120 -8.34 1.21 13.28
C ALA A 120 -7.08 1.36 14.13
N ALA A 121 -6.43 0.24 14.49
CA ALA A 121 -5.16 0.24 15.19
C ALA A 121 -4.06 0.96 14.38
N SER A 122 -3.94 0.65 13.08
CA SER A 122 -3.01 1.34 12.19
C SER A 122 -3.27 2.85 12.13
N ALA A 123 -4.52 3.27 11.94
CA ALA A 123 -4.88 4.68 11.89
C ALA A 123 -4.54 5.43 13.19
N ARG A 124 -4.77 4.81 14.36
CA ARG A 124 -4.40 5.37 15.66
C ARG A 124 -2.88 5.56 15.78
N LEU A 125 -2.09 4.54 15.43
CA LEU A 125 -0.63 4.59 15.51
C LEU A 125 -0.02 5.60 14.51
N LEU A 126 -0.64 5.79 13.35
CA LEU A 126 -0.24 6.85 12.41
C LEU A 126 -0.50 8.24 12.99
N ALA A 127 -1.67 8.45 13.59
CA ALA A 127 -1.99 9.70 14.26
C ALA A 127 -1.01 10.00 15.41
N GLU A 128 -0.64 8.98 16.17
CA GLU A 128 0.34 9.09 17.26
C GLU A 128 1.75 9.40 16.76
N SER A 129 2.20 8.74 15.69
CA SER A 129 3.54 8.95 15.14
C SER A 129 3.70 10.22 14.30
N GLY A 130 2.60 10.85 13.89
CA GLY A 130 2.61 11.96 12.92
C GLY A 130 3.06 11.55 11.51
N CYS A 131 3.21 10.25 11.25
CA CYS A 131 3.69 9.71 9.99
C CYS A 131 2.53 9.25 9.10
N ALA A 132 2.78 9.19 7.78
CA ALA A 132 1.90 8.56 6.82
C ALA A 132 2.47 7.20 6.38
N LEU A 133 1.61 6.24 6.07
CA LEU A 133 2.05 4.98 5.47
C LEU A 133 2.65 5.24 4.10
N VAL A 134 3.78 4.60 3.82
CA VAL A 134 4.31 4.59 2.45
C VAL A 134 3.44 3.68 1.58
N PRO A 135 3.16 4.03 0.31
CA PRO A 135 2.25 3.27 -0.54
C PRO A 135 2.64 1.80 -0.79
N TRP A 136 3.89 1.42 -0.51
CA TRP A 136 4.41 0.07 -0.66
C TRP A 136 4.53 -0.69 0.67
N ALA A 137 4.20 -0.06 1.81
CA ALA A 137 4.28 -0.66 3.14
C ALA A 137 3.35 -1.86 3.33
N VAL A 138 2.26 -1.93 2.57
CA VAL A 138 1.25 -2.97 2.73
C VAL A 138 1.15 -3.75 1.42
N PRO A 139 1.53 -5.04 1.41
CA PRO A 139 1.45 -5.89 0.21
C PRO A 139 0.01 -6.07 -0.28
N GLY A 140 -0.37 -5.32 -1.31
CA GLY A 140 -1.75 -5.26 -1.81
C GLY A 140 -2.46 -3.93 -1.55
N ASN A 141 -1.89 -3.07 -0.71
CA ASN A 141 -2.17 -1.64 -0.73
C ASN A 141 -1.49 -1.07 -1.97
N THR A 142 -2.17 -1.15 -3.10
CA THR A 142 -1.96 -0.19 -4.18
C THR A 142 -2.57 1.12 -3.70
N GLY A 143 -1.92 1.79 -2.75
CA GLY A 143 -2.12 3.22 -2.59
C GLY A 143 -1.71 3.84 -3.91
N SER A 144 -2.68 4.08 -4.79
CA SER A 144 -2.58 4.92 -5.99
C SER A 144 -1.24 4.83 -6.73
N ARG A 145 -1.08 3.81 -7.59
CA ARG A 145 -0.24 3.74 -8.81
C ARG A 145 -0.19 2.27 -9.26
N THR A 146 -0.99 1.78 -10.18
CA THR A 146 -1.88 2.40 -11.17
C THR A 146 -3.19 1.62 -11.16
N ALA A 147 -4.28 2.23 -10.69
CA ALA A 147 -5.54 1.89 -11.35
C ALA A 147 -5.28 2.12 -12.85
N PRO A 148 -5.62 1.17 -13.74
CA PRO A 148 -5.37 1.35 -15.16
C PRO A 148 -5.91 2.73 -15.55
N PRO A 149 -5.13 3.53 -16.32
CA PRO A 149 -5.54 4.89 -16.65
C PRO A 149 -6.98 4.85 -17.14
N LEU A 150 -7.76 5.87 -16.79
CA LEU A 150 -9.13 5.98 -17.29
C LEU A 150 -9.12 5.67 -18.79
N THR A 151 -10.00 4.78 -19.24
CA THR A 151 -10.15 4.57 -20.68
C THR A 151 -10.58 5.89 -21.33
N SER A 152 -10.40 6.03 -22.64
CA SER A 152 -10.84 7.26 -23.33
C SER A 152 -12.31 7.57 -23.05
N ARG A 153 -13.14 6.53 -22.95
CA ARG A 153 -14.56 6.67 -22.63
C ARG A 153 -14.82 7.07 -21.17
N GLU A 154 -14.08 6.50 -20.22
CA GLU A 154 -14.17 6.90 -18.82
C GLU A 154 -13.70 8.35 -18.61
N ARG A 155 -12.65 8.80 -19.30
CA ARG A 155 -12.20 10.20 -19.27
C ARG A 155 -13.27 11.15 -19.80
N GLU A 156 -13.88 10.81 -20.93
CA GLU A 156 -14.92 11.62 -21.55
C GLU A 156 -16.14 11.77 -20.63
N VAL A 157 -16.63 10.67 -20.07
CA VAL A 157 -17.73 10.67 -19.09
C VAL A 157 -17.36 11.48 -17.84
N ALA A 158 -16.16 11.29 -17.30
CA ALA A 158 -15.68 12.00 -16.12
C ALA A 158 -15.55 13.52 -16.36
N ALA A 159 -15.07 13.93 -17.54
CA ALA A 159 -14.92 15.34 -17.91
C ALA A 159 -16.28 16.04 -18.06
N LEU A 160 -17.24 15.41 -18.74
CA LEU A 160 -18.61 15.94 -18.85
C LEU A 160 -19.29 16.01 -17.47
N ALA A 161 -19.06 15.01 -16.62
CA ALA A 161 -19.59 15.02 -15.26
C ALA A 161 -18.96 16.12 -14.38
N ALA A 162 -17.64 16.32 -14.47
CA ALA A 162 -16.95 17.42 -13.80
C ALA A 162 -17.41 18.80 -14.32
N GLY A 163 -17.79 18.89 -15.60
CA GLY A 163 -18.41 20.06 -16.21
C GLY A 163 -19.88 20.30 -15.85
N GLY A 164 -20.46 19.48 -14.96
CA GLY A 164 -21.81 19.70 -14.41
C GLY A 164 -22.96 19.01 -15.14
N LEU A 165 -22.73 18.26 -16.21
CA LEU A 165 -23.82 17.61 -16.98
C LEU A 165 -24.44 16.43 -16.23
N SER A 166 -25.77 16.31 -16.20
CA SER A 166 -26.41 15.17 -15.55
C SER A 166 -26.09 13.84 -16.27
N ASN A 167 -26.29 12.70 -15.60
CA ASN A 167 -26.09 11.39 -16.25
C ASN A 167 -26.99 11.22 -17.48
N ARG A 168 -28.16 11.86 -17.49
CA ARG A 168 -29.08 11.87 -18.63
C ARG A 168 -28.51 12.67 -19.81
N ASP A 169 -28.02 13.88 -19.54
CA ASP A 169 -27.41 14.72 -20.59
C ASP A 169 -26.16 14.05 -21.18
N ILE A 170 -25.36 13.39 -20.34
CA ILE A 170 -24.20 12.61 -20.78
C ILE A 170 -24.65 11.42 -21.63
N ALA A 171 -25.69 10.69 -21.22
CA ALA A 171 -26.23 9.55 -21.95
C ALA A 171 -26.73 9.96 -23.35
N GLU A 172 -27.48 11.06 -23.44
CA GLU A 172 -27.98 11.62 -24.69
C GLU A 172 -26.82 12.09 -25.59
N ARG A 173 -25.88 12.85 -25.04
CA ARG A 173 -24.72 13.37 -25.79
C ARG A 173 -23.80 12.27 -26.31
N LEU A 174 -23.64 11.20 -25.55
CA LEU A 174 -22.73 10.11 -25.85
C LEU A 174 -23.41 8.92 -26.54
N VAL A 175 -24.73 9.01 -26.80
CA VAL A 175 -25.59 7.98 -27.42
C VAL A 175 -25.46 6.63 -26.71
N VAL A 176 -25.66 6.62 -25.40
CA VAL A 176 -25.63 5.43 -24.53
C VAL A 176 -26.76 5.47 -23.50
N SER A 177 -26.98 4.37 -22.78
CA SER A 177 -27.95 4.37 -21.67
C SER A 177 -27.42 5.12 -20.44
N VAL A 178 -28.32 5.67 -19.62
CA VAL A 178 -27.97 6.26 -18.30
C VAL A 178 -27.24 5.25 -17.42
N ARG A 179 -27.67 3.97 -17.44
CA ARG A 179 -27.01 2.89 -16.71
C ARG A 179 -25.56 2.65 -17.17
N THR A 180 -25.26 2.85 -18.45
CA THR A 180 -23.89 2.78 -18.97
C THR A 180 -23.05 3.91 -18.41
N VAL A 181 -23.59 5.13 -18.33
CA VAL A 181 -22.92 6.30 -17.71
C VAL A 181 -22.65 6.06 -16.23
N GLU A 182 -23.64 5.53 -15.48
CA GLU A 182 -23.48 5.17 -14.07
C GLU A 182 -22.38 4.14 -13.85
N ASN A 183 -22.34 3.10 -14.69
CA ASN A 183 -21.29 2.08 -14.62
C ASN A 183 -19.90 2.65 -14.92
N HIS A 184 -19.79 3.57 -15.89
CA HIS A 184 -18.53 4.27 -16.16
C HIS A 184 -18.11 5.14 -14.97
N LEU A 185 -19.04 5.90 -14.37
CA LEU A 185 -18.75 6.74 -13.21
C LEU A 185 -18.36 5.90 -11.99
N TYR A 186 -19.01 4.77 -11.75
CA TYR A 186 -18.62 3.82 -10.71
C TYR A 186 -17.16 3.37 -10.87
N ARG A 187 -16.78 2.94 -12.09
CA ARG A 187 -15.40 2.55 -12.38
C ARG A 187 -14.42 3.71 -12.27
N VAL A 188 -14.82 4.92 -12.66
CA VAL A 188 -14.03 6.15 -12.49
C VAL A 188 -13.78 6.44 -11.01
N TYR A 189 -14.80 6.32 -10.16
CA TYR A 189 -14.70 6.55 -8.72
C TYR A 189 -13.74 5.56 -8.06
N GLU A 190 -13.87 4.26 -8.39
CA GLU A 190 -12.91 3.24 -7.94
C GLU A 190 -11.48 3.54 -8.42
N LYS A 191 -11.30 3.95 -9.69
CA LYS A 191 -9.97 4.23 -10.25
C LYS A 191 -9.33 5.50 -9.70
N LEU A 192 -10.13 6.52 -9.39
CA LEU A 192 -9.67 7.81 -8.86
C LEU A 192 -9.65 7.86 -7.32
N GLY A 193 -10.15 6.83 -6.64
CA GLY A 193 -10.19 6.77 -5.18
C GLY A 193 -11.12 7.81 -4.55
N ILE A 194 -12.16 8.23 -5.27
CA ILE A 194 -13.16 9.19 -4.79
C ILE A 194 -14.49 8.49 -4.56
N THR A 195 -15.32 9.03 -3.66
CA THR A 195 -16.63 8.44 -3.32
C THR A 195 -17.81 9.26 -3.83
N ALA A 196 -17.56 10.46 -4.36
CA ALA A 196 -18.59 11.40 -4.76
C ALA A 196 -18.20 12.19 -6.02
N ARG A 197 -19.24 12.57 -6.77
CA ARG A 197 -19.15 13.38 -7.99
C ARG A 197 -18.44 14.72 -7.76
N SER A 198 -18.61 15.34 -6.59
CA SER A 198 -17.94 16.58 -6.20
C SER A 198 -16.40 16.43 -6.17
N GLY A 199 -15.90 15.21 -5.97
CA GLY A 199 -14.46 14.92 -6.00
C GLY A 199 -13.85 14.86 -7.41
N LEU A 200 -14.66 14.79 -8.48
CA LEU A 200 -14.15 14.65 -9.86
C LEU A 200 -13.31 15.85 -10.31
N GLY A 201 -13.73 17.07 -9.95
CA GLY A 201 -13.04 18.30 -10.36
C GLY A 201 -11.59 18.34 -9.88
N GLY A 202 -11.36 18.06 -8.60
CA GLY A 202 -10.00 17.99 -8.04
C GLY A 202 -9.22 16.76 -8.52
N ALA A 203 -9.88 15.60 -8.64
CA ALA A 203 -9.23 14.34 -9.02
C ALA A 203 -8.75 14.32 -10.48
N LEU A 204 -9.42 15.00 -11.40
CA LEU A 204 -9.01 15.11 -12.81
C LEU A 204 -7.86 16.10 -13.04
N GLN A 205 -7.56 16.97 -12.07
CA GLN A 205 -6.54 18.01 -12.21
C GLN A 205 -5.13 17.57 -11.76
N GLY A 206 -5.02 16.58 -10.85
CA GLY A 206 -3.74 15.99 -10.40
C GLY A 206 -2.77 16.95 -9.68
N PRO A 207 -1.88 16.46 -8.78
CA PRO A 207 -0.96 17.31 -8.01
C PRO A 207 0.31 17.69 -8.80
N ALA A 208 0.18 18.31 -9.98
CA ALA A 208 1.32 18.80 -10.74
C ALA A 208 0.98 19.91 -11.76
N ARG A 209 0.68 21.12 -11.26
CA ARG A 209 0.90 22.38 -12.02
C ARG A 209 1.43 23.57 -11.20
N ASP A 210 1.44 23.50 -9.86
CA ASP A 210 1.81 24.67 -9.04
C ASP A 210 3.28 24.74 -8.56
N ALA A 211 4.11 23.73 -8.81
CA ALA A 211 5.50 23.69 -8.32
C ALA A 211 6.56 24.27 -9.30
N LEU A 212 6.17 24.74 -10.49
CA LEU A 212 7.10 25.31 -11.50
C LEU A 212 6.74 26.72 -11.98
N GLY A 213 5.77 27.39 -11.35
CA GLY A 213 5.29 28.71 -11.77
C GLY A 213 5.63 29.89 -10.86
N ARG A 214 6.36 29.68 -9.75
CA ARG A 214 6.72 30.76 -8.80
C ARG A 214 8.19 30.67 -8.40
N ALA A 215 9.05 30.97 -9.35
CA ALA A 215 10.38 31.52 -9.13
C ALA A 215 10.67 32.41 -10.34
N ALA A 216 10.15 33.64 -10.26
CA ALA A 216 10.61 34.79 -11.01
C ALA A 216 11.27 35.75 -10.01
#